data_AF-A0A1F7V9F7-F1
#
_entry.id   AF-A0A1F7V9F7-F1
#
_cell.length_a   1.000
_cell.length_b   1.000
_cell.length_c   1.000
_cell.angle_alpha   90.00
_cell.angle_beta   90.00
_cell.angle_gamma   90.00
#
_symmetry.space_group_name_H-M   'P 1'
#
loop_
_entity.id
_entity.type
_entity.pdbx_description
1 polymer ?
#
loop_
_entity_poly.entity_id
_entity_poly.type
_entity_poly.pdbx_seq_one_letter_code
_entity_poly.pdbx_strand_id
1 'polypeptide(L)'
;MPRRNCFVKISGDLFLRDDVHEWISELAKEYFMVVCIGGGTQINQAFMRAGLPVGVHGPLGRETATLEERQLARNILEQNQARFQDVLAEKGIPASVVIPELDVATVTCPVNGDQYTLTAYLGFDILYVATTKDRLAAKQEYFADYPKIKVRGFPP
;
A
#
# COMPACT_ATOMS: atom_id res chain seq x y z
N MET A 1 -4.69 17.49 22.96
CA MET A 1 -4.09 16.14 22.93
C MET A 1 -3.40 15.96 21.57
N PRO A 2 -2.25 15.28 21.50
CA PRO A 2 -1.66 14.94 20.21
C PRO A 2 -2.65 14.11 19.39
N ARG A 3 -2.68 14.35 18.09
CA ARG A 3 -3.56 13.63 17.16
C ARG A 3 -3.08 12.18 17.08
N ARG A 4 -4.01 11.22 17.16
CA ARG A 4 -3.70 9.79 17.02
C ARG A 4 -3.11 9.49 15.63
N ASN A 5 -2.24 8.51 15.54
CA ASN A 5 -1.53 8.15 14.30
C ASN A 5 -2.20 6.94 13.64
N CYS A 6 -2.49 7.09 12.34
CA CYS A 6 -3.15 6.07 11.52
C CYS A 6 -2.27 5.69 10.32
N PHE A 7 -2.11 4.39 10.10
CA PHE A 7 -1.47 3.85 8.91
C PHE A 7 -2.52 3.21 7.99
N VAL A 8 -2.52 3.53 6.71
CA VAL A 8 -3.47 2.96 5.75
C VAL A 8 -2.71 2.32 4.59
N LYS A 9 -2.77 1.00 4.47
CA LYS A 9 -2.30 0.31 3.26
C LYS A 9 -3.43 0.21 2.25
N ILE A 10 -3.18 0.66 1.03
CA ILE A 10 -4.15 0.65 -0.07
C ILE A 10 -3.67 -0.29 -1.17
N SER A 11 -4.55 -1.17 -1.63
CA SER A 11 -4.28 -2.02 -2.78
C SER A 11 -4.14 -1.17 -4.06
N GLY A 12 -3.24 -1.53 -4.96
CA GLY A 12 -2.99 -0.76 -6.19
C GLY A 12 -4.22 -0.60 -7.10
N ASP A 13 -5.21 -1.49 -6.97
CA ASP A 13 -6.47 -1.41 -7.73
C ASP A 13 -7.43 -0.32 -7.20
N LEU A 14 -7.13 0.29 -6.05
CA LEU A 14 -8.06 1.14 -5.32
C LEU A 14 -7.64 2.61 -5.22
N PHE A 15 -6.35 2.92 -5.32
CA PHE A 15 -5.84 4.22 -4.86
C PHE A 15 -6.33 5.42 -5.68
N LEU A 16 -6.92 5.24 -6.87
CA LEU A 16 -7.46 6.35 -7.67
C LEU A 16 -8.98 6.46 -7.62
N ARG A 17 -9.67 5.67 -6.79
CA ARG A 17 -11.13 5.72 -6.71
C ARG A 17 -11.61 6.78 -5.73
N ASP A 18 -12.64 7.52 -6.13
CA ASP A 18 -13.22 8.58 -5.30
C ASP A 18 -13.79 8.06 -3.98
N ASP A 19 -14.43 6.88 -3.97
CA ASP A 19 -14.98 6.28 -2.74
C ASP A 19 -13.90 5.95 -1.70
N VAL A 20 -12.68 5.64 -2.16
CA VAL A 20 -11.52 5.45 -1.30
C VAL A 20 -11.00 6.79 -0.80
N HIS A 21 -10.99 7.84 -1.62
CA HIS A 21 -10.55 9.19 -1.23
C HIS A 21 -11.48 9.82 -0.20
N GLU A 22 -12.80 9.65 -0.37
CA GLU A 22 -13.80 10.10 0.61
C GLU A 22 -13.55 9.44 1.96
N TRP A 23 -13.36 8.12 1.98
CA TRP A 23 -13.04 7.39 3.21
C TRP A 23 -11.75 7.86 3.87
N ILE A 24 -10.70 8.11 3.09
CA ILE A 24 -9.42 8.66 3.59
C ILE A 24 -9.61 10.06 4.14
N SER A 25 -10.40 10.90 3.47
CA SER A 25 -10.71 12.25 3.92
C SER A 25 -11.37 12.24 5.30
N GLU A 26 -12.32 11.34 5.54
CA GLU A 26 -12.95 11.18 6.86
C GLU A 26 -11.93 10.75 7.93
N LEU A 27 -11.08 9.77 7.64
CA LEU A 27 -10.03 9.36 8.58
C LEU A 27 -9.02 10.50 8.84
N ALA A 28 -8.68 11.30 7.83
CA ALA A 28 -7.73 12.41 7.96
C ALA A 28 -8.26 13.57 8.83
N LYS A 29 -9.58 13.61 9.14
CA LYS A 29 -10.16 14.53 10.13
C LYS A 29 -9.82 14.12 11.57
N GLU A 30 -9.63 12.84 11.83
CA GLU A 30 -9.37 12.31 13.17
C GLU A 30 -7.89 12.04 13.45
N TYR A 31 -7.13 11.61 12.42
CA TYR A 31 -5.79 11.06 12.59
C TYR A 31 -4.71 11.90 11.89
N PHE A 32 -3.47 11.82 12.39
CA PHE A 32 -2.29 12.04 11.57
C PHE A 32 -2.06 10.77 10.72
N MET A 33 -2.12 10.90 9.40
CA MET A 33 -2.22 9.74 8.51
C MET A 33 -0.99 9.53 7.64
N VAL A 34 -0.55 8.28 7.58
CA VAL A 34 0.39 7.78 6.57
C VAL A 34 -0.32 6.74 5.70
N VAL A 35 -0.26 6.91 4.39
CA VAL A 35 -0.84 6.00 3.40
C VAL A 35 0.28 5.27 2.66
N CYS A 36 0.25 3.94 2.68
CA CYS A 36 1.14 3.09 1.90
C CYS A 36 0.41 2.53 0.68
N ILE A 37 0.89 2.82 -0.52
CA ILE A 37 0.24 2.42 -1.77
C ILE A 37 0.92 1.19 -2.36
N GLY A 38 0.13 0.15 -2.63
CA GLY A 38 0.59 -0.99 -3.41
C GLY A 38 0.50 -0.76 -4.92
N GLY A 39 1.13 -1.62 -5.71
CA GLY A 39 1.12 -1.52 -7.18
C GLY A 39 1.08 -2.87 -7.89
N GLY A 40 0.66 -3.95 -7.22
CA GLY A 40 0.81 -5.32 -7.73
C GLY A 40 0.32 -5.53 -9.17
N THR A 41 -0.88 -5.02 -9.48
CA THR A 41 -1.48 -5.10 -10.82
C THR A 41 -0.71 -4.28 -11.85
N GLN A 42 -0.33 -3.04 -11.50
CA GLN A 42 0.44 -2.15 -12.37
C GLN A 42 1.84 -2.70 -12.65
N ILE A 43 2.50 -3.27 -11.64
CA ILE A 43 3.81 -3.90 -11.78
C ILE A 43 3.71 -5.11 -12.69
N ASN A 44 2.68 -5.97 -12.50
CA ASN A 44 2.44 -7.09 -13.40
C ASN A 44 2.28 -6.63 -14.86
N GLN A 45 1.49 -5.58 -15.10
CA GLN A 45 1.30 -5.02 -16.44
C GLN A 45 2.61 -4.47 -17.03
N ALA A 46 3.42 -3.78 -16.23
CA ALA A 46 4.71 -3.27 -16.66
C ALA A 46 5.69 -4.41 -17.01
N PHE A 47 5.73 -5.46 -16.18
CA PHE A 47 6.57 -6.63 -16.42
C PHE A 47 6.15 -7.36 -17.70
N MET A 48 4.84 -7.57 -17.93
CA MET A 48 4.35 -8.17 -19.18
C MET A 48 4.80 -7.37 -20.41
N ARG A 49 4.70 -6.04 -20.38
CA ARG A 49 5.11 -5.17 -21.50
C ARG A 49 6.62 -5.21 -21.75
N ALA A 50 7.41 -5.43 -20.69
CA ALA A 50 8.86 -5.55 -20.77
C ALA A 50 9.34 -6.97 -21.12
N GLY A 51 8.44 -7.94 -21.30
CA GLY A 51 8.79 -9.35 -21.52
C GLY A 51 9.38 -10.05 -20.29
N LEU A 52 9.13 -9.52 -19.09
CA LEU A 52 9.62 -10.06 -17.83
C LEU A 52 8.64 -11.07 -17.21
N PRO A 53 9.12 -12.05 -16.41
CA PRO A 53 8.27 -13.04 -15.76
C PRO A 53 7.22 -12.40 -14.83
N VAL A 54 5.96 -12.82 -14.94
CA VAL A 54 4.85 -12.31 -14.12
C VAL A 54 4.32 -13.41 -13.22
N GLY A 55 3.94 -13.06 -11.99
CA GLY A 55 3.26 -13.97 -11.07
C GLY A 55 4.17 -14.87 -10.24
N VAL A 56 5.49 -14.70 -10.30
CA VAL A 56 6.41 -15.37 -9.37
C VAL A 56 6.31 -14.66 -8.01
N HIS A 57 5.60 -15.30 -7.08
CA HIS A 57 5.41 -14.81 -5.72
C HIS A 57 5.88 -15.86 -4.72
N GLY A 58 6.91 -15.52 -3.96
CA GLY A 58 7.34 -16.25 -2.78
C GLY A 58 6.53 -15.88 -1.54
N PRO A 59 6.87 -16.43 -0.37
CA PRO A 59 6.14 -16.19 0.88
C PRO A 59 6.14 -14.71 1.31
N LEU A 60 7.14 -13.94 0.86
CA LEU A 60 7.28 -12.51 1.20
C LEU A 60 6.82 -11.57 0.07
N GLY A 61 6.20 -12.09 -0.99
CA GLY A 61 5.71 -11.31 -2.12
C GLY A 61 6.46 -11.60 -3.41
N ARG A 62 6.53 -10.60 -4.31
CA ARG A 62 7.17 -10.77 -5.63
C ARG A 62 8.67 -11.00 -5.46
N GLU A 63 9.18 -12.03 -6.10
CA GLU A 63 10.61 -12.25 -6.24
C GLU A 63 11.08 -11.65 -7.56
N THR A 64 12.23 -10.97 -7.52
CA THR A 64 12.85 -10.34 -8.69
C THR A 64 14.29 -10.82 -8.77
N ALA A 65 14.72 -11.24 -9.95
CA ALA A 65 16.03 -11.84 -10.18
C ALA A 65 17.11 -10.78 -10.45
N THR A 66 16.74 -9.64 -11.05
CA THR A 66 17.73 -8.65 -11.51
C THR A 66 17.51 -7.26 -10.90
N LEU A 67 18.47 -6.36 -11.12
CA LEU A 67 18.34 -4.97 -10.72
C LEU A 67 17.27 -4.24 -11.56
N GLU A 68 17.18 -4.56 -12.84
CA GLU A 68 16.23 -3.97 -13.79
C GLU A 68 14.79 -4.30 -13.39
N GLU A 69 14.52 -5.54 -12.98
CA GLU A 69 13.21 -5.95 -12.48
C GLU A 69 12.81 -5.17 -11.21
N ARG A 70 13.75 -5.03 -10.26
CA ARG A 70 13.54 -4.25 -9.04
C ARG A 70 13.28 -2.78 -9.34
N GLN A 71 14.09 -2.18 -10.21
CA GLN A 71 13.94 -0.78 -10.60
C GLN A 71 12.61 -0.55 -11.31
N LEU A 72 12.18 -1.46 -12.19
CA LEU A 72 10.89 -1.34 -12.86
C LEU A 72 9.73 -1.40 -11.86
N ALA A 73 9.76 -2.33 -10.91
CA ALA A 73 8.74 -2.43 -9.87
C ALA A 73 8.68 -1.15 -9.02
N ARG A 74 9.84 -0.65 -8.60
CA ARG A 74 9.99 0.61 -7.85
C ARG A 74 9.43 1.80 -8.61
N ASN A 75 9.82 1.97 -9.88
CA ASN A 75 9.34 3.08 -10.72
C ASN A 75 7.81 3.13 -10.78
N ILE A 76 7.15 1.97 -10.86
CA ILE A 76 5.68 1.89 -10.85
C ILE A 76 5.10 2.31 -9.50
N LEU A 77 5.71 1.91 -8.39
CA LEU A 77 5.27 2.34 -7.05
C LEU A 77 5.45 3.84 -6.86
N GLU A 78 6.60 4.40 -7.26
CA GLU A 78 6.89 5.84 -7.20
C GLU A 78 5.92 6.65 -8.09
N GLN A 79 5.58 6.14 -9.28
CA GLN A 79 4.53 6.75 -10.12
C GLN A 79 3.16 6.72 -9.44
N ASN A 80 2.79 5.62 -8.80
CA ASN A 80 1.53 5.53 -8.06
C ASN A 80 1.52 6.50 -6.86
N GLN A 81 2.65 6.60 -6.14
CA GLN A 81 2.83 7.54 -5.04
C GLN A 81 2.61 8.98 -5.50
N ALA A 82 3.32 9.41 -6.54
CA ALA A 82 3.22 10.76 -7.08
C ALA A 82 1.78 11.08 -7.50
N ARG A 83 1.15 10.19 -8.27
CA ARG A 83 -0.24 10.37 -8.71
C ARG A 83 -1.23 10.48 -7.56
N PHE A 84 -1.03 9.71 -6.50
CA PHE A 84 -1.90 9.79 -5.34
C PHE A 84 -1.66 11.05 -4.51
N GLN A 85 -0.40 11.48 -4.38
CA GLN A 85 -0.06 12.75 -3.73
C GLN A 85 -0.74 13.92 -4.44
N ASP A 86 -0.73 13.94 -5.78
CA ASP A 86 -1.42 14.95 -6.58
C ASP A 86 -2.92 14.98 -6.27
N VAL A 87 -3.57 13.81 -6.25
CA VAL A 87 -5.00 13.68 -5.94
C VAL A 87 -5.32 14.14 -4.51
N LEU A 88 -4.51 13.76 -3.52
CA LEU A 88 -4.71 14.20 -2.14
C LEU A 88 -4.53 15.71 -2.01
N ALA A 89 -3.54 16.29 -2.71
CA ALA A 89 -3.29 17.72 -2.71
C ALA A 89 -4.46 18.49 -3.34
N GLU A 90 -4.95 18.04 -4.50
CA GLU A 90 -6.11 18.62 -5.19
C GLU A 90 -7.36 18.60 -4.30
N LYS A 91 -7.58 17.49 -3.57
CA LYS A 91 -8.72 17.32 -2.66
C LYS A 91 -8.50 17.93 -1.27
N GLY A 92 -7.33 18.52 -0.99
CA GLY A 92 -6.99 19.10 0.30
C GLY A 92 -6.95 18.09 1.46
N ILE A 93 -6.63 16.82 1.19
CA ILE A 93 -6.63 15.74 2.19
C ILE A 93 -5.23 15.64 2.82
N PRO A 94 -5.07 15.91 4.14
CA PRO A 94 -3.76 15.89 4.78
C PRO A 94 -3.31 14.46 5.12
N ALA A 95 -2.49 13.85 4.26
CA ALA A 95 -1.84 12.58 4.54
C ALA A 95 -0.44 12.51 3.89
N SER A 96 0.50 11.82 4.55
CA SER A 96 1.78 11.47 3.96
C SER A 96 1.65 10.18 3.16
N VAL A 97 2.26 10.12 1.98
CA VAL A 97 2.18 8.94 1.10
C VAL A 97 3.56 8.28 1.00
N VAL A 98 3.59 6.97 1.20
CA VAL A 98 4.79 6.13 1.11
C VAL A 98 4.53 4.92 0.20
N ILE A 99 5.61 4.27 -0.23
CA ILE A 99 5.60 2.99 -0.94
C ILE A 99 6.17 1.91 -0.03
N PRO A 100 5.82 0.62 -0.23
CA PRO A 100 6.31 -0.47 0.62
C PRO A 100 7.75 -0.87 0.25
N GLU A 101 8.69 0.02 0.55
CA GLU A 101 10.13 -0.19 0.42
C GLU A 101 10.82 0.16 1.73
N LEU A 102 11.88 -0.59 2.08
CA LEU A 102 12.70 -0.34 3.26
C LEU A 102 14.16 -0.30 2.85
N ASP A 103 14.92 0.62 3.43
CA ASP A 103 16.37 0.56 3.34
C ASP A 103 16.93 -0.27 4.51
N VAL A 104 17.62 -1.36 4.17
CA VAL A 104 18.37 -2.19 5.12
C VAL A 104 19.85 -1.90 4.89
N ALA A 105 20.44 -1.13 5.81
CA ALA A 105 21.74 -0.50 5.62
C ALA A 105 21.77 0.39 4.35
N THR A 106 22.46 -0.04 3.30
CA THR A 106 22.55 0.69 2.02
C THR A 106 21.76 0.02 0.90
N VAL A 107 20.98 -1.03 1.22
CA VAL A 107 20.23 -1.81 0.23
C VAL A 107 18.75 -1.48 0.34
N THR A 108 18.17 -0.95 -0.74
CA THR A 108 16.71 -0.80 -0.86
C THR A 108 16.08 -2.17 -1.12
N CYS A 109 15.16 -2.54 -0.24
CA CYS A 109 14.45 -3.81 -0.21
C CYS A 109 12.96 -3.58 -0.49
N PRO A 110 12.43 -4.06 -1.63
CA PRO A 110 10.99 -4.09 -1.86
C PRO A 110 10.32 -5.00 -0.83
N VAL A 111 9.19 -4.56 -0.29
CA VAL A 111 8.42 -5.31 0.71
C VAL A 111 6.99 -5.50 0.22
N ASN A 112 6.40 -6.66 0.50
CA ASN A 112 4.96 -6.81 0.31
C ASN A 112 4.21 -5.81 1.20
N GLY A 113 3.22 -5.09 0.66
CA GLY A 113 2.50 -4.07 1.43
C GLY A 113 1.79 -4.59 2.69
N ASP A 114 1.33 -5.85 2.70
CA ASP A 114 0.75 -6.47 3.88
C ASP A 114 1.83 -6.74 4.95
N GLN A 115 3.02 -7.20 4.54
CA GLN A 115 4.17 -7.34 5.44
C GLN A 115 4.65 -5.98 5.96
N TYR A 116 4.67 -4.96 5.11
CA TYR A 116 5.00 -3.59 5.50
C TYR A 116 4.01 -3.05 6.55
N THR A 117 2.74 -3.42 6.46
CA THR A 117 1.71 -3.11 7.47
C THR A 117 2.04 -3.76 8.82
N LEU A 118 2.53 -5.01 8.82
CA LEU A 118 2.98 -5.68 10.04
C LEU A 118 4.22 -4.99 10.64
N THR A 119 5.17 -4.56 9.81
CA THR A 119 6.35 -3.81 10.26
C THR A 119 5.95 -2.48 10.93
N ALA A 120 4.94 -1.79 10.39
CA ALA A 120 4.41 -0.56 10.95
C ALA A 120 3.59 -0.76 12.24
N TYR A 121 3.22 -2.01 12.59
CA TYR A 121 2.22 -2.30 13.62
C TYR A 121 2.49 -1.60 14.95
N LEU A 122 3.72 -1.61 15.46
CA LEU A 122 4.03 -1.03 16.77
C LEU A 122 4.05 0.52 16.77
N GLY A 123 4.28 1.16 15.62
CA GLY A 123 4.43 2.62 15.52
C GLY A 123 3.12 3.40 15.39
N PHE A 124 1.99 2.73 15.15
CA PHE A 124 0.70 3.36 14.90
C PHE A 124 -0.37 2.92 15.90
N ASP A 125 -1.32 3.82 16.19
CA ASP A 125 -2.45 3.57 17.09
C ASP A 125 -3.49 2.66 16.44
N ILE A 126 -3.67 2.81 15.13
CA ILE A 126 -4.58 2.02 14.31
C ILE A 126 -4.01 1.86 12.90
N LEU A 127 -4.29 0.72 12.29
CA LEU A 127 -3.88 0.42 10.93
C LEU A 127 -5.10 -0.04 10.13
N TYR A 128 -5.19 0.39 8.88
CA TYR A 128 -6.20 -0.07 7.94
C TYR A 128 -5.57 -0.75 6.73
N VAL A 129 -6.21 -1.81 6.25
CA VAL A 129 -5.88 -2.46 4.99
C VAL A 129 -7.07 -2.35 4.06
N ALA A 130 -6.99 -1.46 3.08
CA ALA A 130 -7.99 -1.27 2.04
C ALA A 130 -7.76 -2.24 0.88
N THR A 131 -8.76 -3.06 0.60
CA THR A 131 -8.72 -4.09 -0.44
C THR A 131 -10.07 -4.24 -1.12
N THR A 132 -10.11 -4.97 -2.23
CA THR A 132 -11.38 -5.26 -2.93
C THR A 132 -12.21 -6.24 -2.10
N LYS A 133 -13.55 -6.20 -2.24
CA LYS A 133 -14.44 -7.12 -1.52
C LYS A 133 -14.06 -8.59 -1.71
N ASP A 134 -13.62 -8.97 -2.90
CA ASP A 134 -13.22 -10.35 -3.20
C ASP A 134 -12.00 -10.83 -2.41
N ARG A 135 -11.15 -9.90 -1.94
CA ARG A 135 -9.95 -10.19 -1.14
C ARG A 135 -10.18 -9.97 0.36
N LEU A 136 -11.35 -9.49 0.76
CA LEU A 136 -11.63 -9.07 2.14
C LEU A 136 -11.46 -10.22 3.14
N ALA A 137 -12.11 -11.36 2.89
CA ALA A 137 -12.10 -12.49 3.80
C ALA A 137 -10.68 -13.03 4.04
N ALA A 138 -9.92 -13.26 2.97
CA ALA A 138 -8.54 -13.73 3.05
C ALA A 138 -7.63 -12.74 3.80
N LYS A 139 -7.86 -11.42 3.66
CA LYS A 139 -7.10 -10.42 4.42
C LYS A 139 -7.51 -10.37 5.88
N GLN A 140 -8.80 -10.52 6.19
CA GLN A 140 -9.27 -10.58 7.58
C GLN A 140 -8.66 -11.77 8.32
N GLU A 141 -8.61 -12.93 7.65
CA GLU A 141 -7.93 -14.12 8.18
C GLU A 141 -6.44 -13.87 8.39
N TYR A 142 -5.73 -13.35 7.37
CA TYR A 142 -4.30 -13.04 7.47
C TYR A 142 -3.95 -12.10 8.64
N PHE A 143 -4.84 -11.16 8.97
CA PHE A 143 -4.62 -10.18 10.02
C PHE A 143 -5.35 -10.47 11.34
N ALA A 144 -5.93 -11.66 11.52
CA ALA A 144 -6.80 -11.98 12.66
C ALA A 144 -6.11 -11.77 14.02
N ASP A 145 -4.82 -12.08 14.12
CA ASP A 145 -4.04 -11.98 15.36
C ASP A 145 -3.58 -10.54 15.70
N TYR A 146 -3.92 -9.55 14.86
CA TYR A 146 -3.42 -8.18 14.95
C TYR A 146 -4.57 -7.19 15.23
N PRO A 147 -4.99 -7.00 16.49
CA PRO A 147 -6.22 -6.27 16.83
C PRO A 147 -6.26 -4.80 16.38
N LYS A 148 -5.09 -4.16 16.20
CA LYS A 148 -4.98 -2.78 15.69
C LYS A 148 -5.21 -2.67 14.17
N ILE A 149 -5.14 -3.79 13.44
CA ILE A 149 -5.34 -3.83 11.99
C ILE A 149 -6.82 -4.04 11.69
N LYS A 150 -7.41 -3.15 10.90
CA LYS A 150 -8.79 -3.25 10.40
C LYS A 150 -8.78 -3.40 8.90
N VAL A 151 -9.41 -4.44 8.38
CA VAL A 151 -9.49 -4.66 6.94
C VAL A 151 -10.79 -4.03 6.41
N ARG A 152 -10.67 -3.20 5.37
CA ARG A 152 -11.79 -2.52 4.71
C ARG A 152 -11.92 -3.00 3.27
N GLY A 153 -13.07 -3.59 2.94
CA GLY A 153 -13.40 -4.02 1.59
C GLY A 153 -14.15 -2.94 0.81
N PHE A 154 -13.70 -2.66 -0.41
CA PHE A 154 -14.37 -1.77 -1.37
C PHE A 154 -15.02 -2.59 -2.48
N PRO A 155 -16.23 -2.23 -2.95
CA PRO A 155 -16.89 -2.92 -4.06
C PRO A 155 -15.98 -2.91 -5.30
N PRO A 156 -16.07 -3.91 -6.20
CA PRO A 156 -15.26 -3.94 -7.42
C PRO A 156 -15.39 -2.63 -8.21
#